data_AF-A0A9W9ZMJ1-F1
#
_entry.id   AF-A0A9W9ZMJ1-F1
#
_cell.length_a   1.000
_cell.length_b   1.000
_cell.length_c   1.000
_cell.angle_alpha   90.00
_cell.angle_beta   90.00
_cell.angle_gamma   90.00
#
_symmetry.space_group_name_H-M   'P 1'
#
loop_
_entity.id
_entity.type
_entity.pdbx_description
1 polymer ?
#
loop_
_entity_poly.entity_id
_entity_poly.type
_entity_poly.pdbx_seq_one_letter_code
_entity_poly.pdbx_strand_id
1 'polypeptide(L)'
;MLVRETGLVGEELLKRKFTNIDALDASEDILKEAEKKGVYKNCFVGVLGPNQRLQLADSCYDAAICVGVFTLNHVKAEGAMDEMARVVKSGGLVCFTIREDMMFEPEYGYQDKMDELCREKVWKLVSQSKEQYRDNNDCFLYIYQVL
;
A
#
# COMPACT_ATOMS: atom_id res chain seq x y z
N MET A 1 3.73 -10.00 1.16
CA MET A 1 3.36 -8.70 1.76
C MET A 1 4.09 -7.65 0.97
N LEU A 2 3.37 -6.75 0.33
CA LEU A 2 3.95 -5.71 -0.52
C LEU A 2 4.23 -4.47 0.34
N VAL A 3 5.50 -4.07 0.45
CA VAL A 3 5.90 -2.83 1.16
C VAL A 3 6.56 -1.89 0.16
N ARG A 4 5.96 -0.73 -0.04
CA ARG A 4 6.61 0.37 -0.76
C ARG A 4 7.21 1.33 0.26
N GLU A 5 8.51 1.22 0.50
CA GLU A 5 9.27 2.11 1.37
C GLU A 5 10.79 1.84 1.27
N THR A 6 11.61 2.71 1.85
CA THR A 6 13.04 2.46 2.17
C THR A 6 13.25 1.31 3.17
N GLY A 7 12.17 0.79 3.74
CA GLY A 7 12.06 -0.53 4.32
C GLY A 7 12.01 -0.60 5.85
N LEU A 8 11.69 0.50 6.52
CA LEU A 8 11.45 0.52 7.97
C LEU A 8 10.26 -0.37 8.34
N VAL A 9 9.21 -0.36 7.53
CA VAL A 9 8.04 -1.22 7.68
C VAL A 9 8.45 -2.70 7.63
N GLY A 10 9.33 -3.07 6.70
CA GLY A 10 9.88 -4.45 6.61
C GLY A 10 10.62 -4.87 7.89
N GLU A 11 11.42 -3.99 8.48
CA GLU A 11 12.12 -4.25 9.75
C GLU A 11 11.14 -4.40 10.92
N GLU A 12 10.12 -3.56 11.00
CA GLU A 12 9.07 -3.67 12.04
C GLU A 12 8.27 -4.97 11.93
N LEU A 13 8.07 -5.46 10.71
CA LEU A 13 7.37 -6.73 10.47
C LEU A 13 8.25 -7.93 10.81
N LEU A 14 9.56 -7.85 10.53
CA LEU A 14 10.52 -8.86 10.98
C LEU A 14 10.55 -8.97 12.51
N LYS A 15 10.52 -7.84 13.24
CA LYS A 15 10.42 -7.83 14.72
C LYS A 15 9.15 -8.54 15.22
N ARG A 16 8.08 -8.52 14.43
CA ARG A 16 6.81 -9.22 14.68
C ARG A 16 6.79 -10.65 14.12
N LYS A 17 7.95 -11.17 13.69
CA LYS A 17 8.18 -12.54 13.18
C LYS A 17 7.58 -12.82 11.79
N PHE A 18 7.21 -11.78 11.03
CA PHE A 18 6.93 -11.96 9.61
C PHE A 18 8.26 -12.15 8.86
N THR A 19 8.37 -13.22 8.07
CA THR A 19 9.60 -13.58 7.36
C THR A 19 9.43 -13.75 5.85
N ASN A 20 8.19 -13.76 5.35
CA ASN A 20 7.88 -13.84 3.93
C ASN A 20 7.39 -12.47 3.42
N ILE A 21 8.35 -11.55 3.29
CA ILE A 21 8.13 -10.14 2.97
C ILE A 21 8.75 -9.85 1.61
N ASP A 22 8.02 -9.14 0.76
CA ASP A 22 8.52 -8.70 -0.55
C ASP A 22 8.43 -7.17 -0.65
N ALA A 23 9.43 -6.53 -1.24
CA ALA A 23 9.43 -5.09 -1.48
C ALA A 23 8.91 -4.78 -2.89
N LEU A 24 8.25 -3.64 -3.05
CA LEU A 24 7.94 -3.06 -4.35
C LEU A 24 8.17 -1.56 -4.32
N ASP A 25 8.97 -1.05 -5.24
CA ASP A 25 9.07 0.38 -5.49
C ASP A 25 9.30 0.65 -6.98
N ALA A 26 9.00 1.86 -7.42
CA ALA A 26 9.26 2.30 -8.79
C ALA A 26 10.76 2.55 -9.03
N SER A 27 11.54 2.81 -7.98
CA SER A 27 12.96 3.11 -8.02
C SER A 27 13.81 1.88 -7.66
N GLU A 28 14.63 1.43 -8.60
CA GLU A 28 15.65 0.41 -8.35
C GLU A 28 16.61 0.82 -7.24
N ASP A 29 16.97 2.09 -7.14
CA ASP A 29 17.92 2.57 -6.14
C ASP A 29 17.33 2.54 -4.73
N ILE A 30 16.03 2.83 -4.57
CA ILE A 30 15.33 2.63 -3.30
C ILE A 30 15.32 1.15 -2.92
N LEU A 31 15.08 0.25 -3.89
CA LEU A 31 15.09 -1.19 -3.64
C LEU A 31 16.48 -1.69 -3.25
N LYS A 32 17.56 -1.21 -3.87
CA LYS A 32 18.94 -1.54 -3.47
C LYS A 32 19.22 -1.16 -2.02
N GLU A 33 18.71 -0.02 -1.55
CA GLU A 33 18.82 0.35 -0.13
C GLU A 33 17.96 -0.55 0.77
N ALA A 34 16.75 -0.90 0.34
CA ALA A 34 15.87 -1.80 1.06
C ALA A 34 16.46 -3.22 1.20
N GLU A 35 17.14 -3.74 0.16
CA GLU A 35 17.81 -5.05 0.15
C GLU A 35 18.91 -5.14 1.21
N LYS A 36 19.64 -4.05 1.46
CA LYS A 36 20.70 -4.02 2.49
C LYS A 36 20.19 -4.31 3.90
N LYS A 37 18.88 -4.16 4.14
CA LYS A 37 18.25 -4.48 5.43
C LYS A 37 18.14 -5.99 5.68
N GLY A 38 18.24 -6.82 4.63
CA GLY A 38 18.18 -8.27 4.73
C GLY A 38 16.84 -8.83 5.21
N VAL A 39 15.77 -8.03 5.13
CA VAL A 39 14.42 -8.41 5.60
C VAL A 39 13.50 -8.89 4.47
N TYR A 40 13.84 -8.56 3.22
CA TYR A 40 13.03 -8.87 2.04
C TYR A 40 13.50 -10.17 1.38
N LYS A 41 12.54 -11.00 0.99
CA LYS A 41 12.79 -12.23 0.23
C LYS A 41 12.97 -11.91 -1.25
N ASN A 42 12.12 -11.05 -1.80
CA ASN A 42 12.24 -10.53 -3.16
C ASN A 42 11.99 -9.01 -3.18
N CYS A 43 12.58 -8.35 -4.16
CA CYS A 43 12.38 -6.94 -4.45
C CYS A 43 11.90 -6.80 -5.90
N PHE A 44 10.75 -6.15 -6.09
CA PHE A 44 10.12 -5.96 -7.39
C PHE A 44 10.17 -4.49 -7.78
N VAL A 45 10.62 -4.21 -8.99
CA VAL A 45 10.51 -2.87 -9.57
C VAL A 45 9.15 -2.74 -10.23
N GLY A 46 8.34 -1.77 -9.81
CA GLY A 46 7.03 -1.55 -10.41
C GLY A 46 6.31 -0.31 -9.91
N VAL A 47 5.40 0.18 -10.75
CA VAL A 47 4.59 1.38 -10.49
C VAL A 47 3.15 0.95 -10.24
N LEU A 48 2.56 1.45 -9.16
CA LEU A 48 1.12 1.39 -8.94
C LEU A 48 0.46 2.57 -9.65
N GLY A 49 -0.59 2.32 -10.44
CA GLY A 49 -1.30 3.39 -11.13
C GLY A 49 -2.21 2.88 -12.27
N PRO A 50 -2.86 3.79 -12.99
CA PRO A 50 -3.80 3.43 -14.05
C PRO A 50 -3.09 2.72 -15.19
N ASN A 51 -3.74 1.68 -15.74
CA ASN A 51 -3.21 0.82 -16.81
C ASN A 51 -1.88 0.11 -16.47
N GLN A 52 -1.50 0.06 -15.20
CA GLN A 52 -0.33 -0.71 -14.73
C GLN A 52 -0.81 -2.01 -14.10
N ARG A 53 -0.16 -3.10 -14.48
CA ARG A 53 -0.34 -4.41 -13.85
C ARG A 53 1.03 -4.93 -13.45
N LEU A 54 1.22 -5.16 -12.16
CA LEU A 54 2.42 -5.76 -11.60
C LEU A 54 2.57 -7.19 -12.13
N GLN A 55 3.82 -7.62 -12.34
CA GLN A 55 4.17 -8.99 -12.70
C GLN A 55 4.07 -9.93 -11.48
N LEU A 56 2.91 -9.89 -10.82
CA LEU A 56 2.56 -10.66 -9.64
C LEU A 56 1.28 -11.41 -9.93
N ALA A 57 1.20 -12.65 -9.44
CA ALA A 57 -0.01 -13.45 -9.56
C ALA A 57 -1.17 -12.84 -8.76
N ASP A 58 -2.40 -13.11 -9.19
CA ASP A 58 -3.61 -12.72 -8.48
C ASP A 58 -3.68 -13.49 -7.15
N SER A 59 -4.17 -12.85 -6.09
CA SER A 59 -4.37 -13.48 -4.78
C SER A 59 -3.12 -14.20 -4.22
N CYS A 60 -1.93 -13.62 -4.39
CA CYS A 60 -0.68 -14.22 -3.95
C CYS A 60 -0.24 -13.80 -2.54
N TYR A 61 -0.79 -12.71 -1.99
CA TYR A 61 -0.41 -12.18 -0.68
C TYR A 61 -1.55 -12.23 0.34
N ASP A 62 -1.19 -12.48 1.61
CA ASP A 62 -2.14 -12.38 2.73
C ASP A 62 -2.39 -10.93 3.16
N ALA A 63 -1.45 -10.02 2.85
CA ALA A 63 -1.63 -8.59 3.09
C ALA A 63 -0.78 -7.72 2.14
N ALA A 64 -1.20 -6.47 1.91
CA ALA A 64 -0.44 -5.41 1.27
C ALA A 64 -0.37 -4.18 2.20
N ILE A 65 0.81 -3.57 2.34
CA ILE A 65 1.06 -2.45 3.26
C ILE A 65 1.74 -1.30 2.51
N CYS A 66 1.10 -0.15 2.47
CA CYS A 66 1.51 0.98 1.64
C CYS A 66 1.62 2.26 2.48
N VAL A 67 2.84 2.63 2.88
CA VAL A 67 3.08 3.78 3.77
C VAL A 67 3.83 4.87 3.03
N GLY A 68 3.36 6.11 3.08
CA GLY A 68 4.02 7.26 2.43
C GLY A 68 3.88 7.31 0.90
N VAL A 69 3.07 6.44 0.31
CA VAL A 69 2.93 6.29 -1.16
C VAL A 69 1.90 7.22 -1.76
N PHE A 70 0.77 7.39 -1.08
CA PHE A 70 -0.29 8.31 -1.45
C PHE A 70 0.11 9.71 -0.98
N THR A 71 1.14 10.25 -1.62
CA THR A 71 1.71 11.57 -1.42
C THR A 71 1.84 12.32 -2.76
N LEU A 72 2.02 13.64 -2.69
CA LEU A 72 2.02 14.60 -3.81
C LEU A 72 2.76 14.03 -5.04
N ASN A 73 2.10 14.07 -6.20
CA ASN A 73 2.59 13.68 -7.53
C ASN A 73 2.95 12.20 -7.79
N HIS A 74 2.72 11.25 -6.86
CA HIS A 74 3.21 9.88 -7.07
C HIS A 74 2.18 8.90 -7.61
N VAL A 75 0.99 8.78 -7.01
CA VAL A 75 0.04 7.71 -7.36
C VAL A 75 -1.40 8.18 -7.12
N LYS A 76 -2.24 8.18 -8.16
CA LYS A 76 -3.70 8.39 -8.02
C LYS A 76 -4.37 7.12 -7.48
N ALA A 77 -5.55 7.26 -6.88
CA ALA A 77 -6.29 6.12 -6.33
C ALA A 77 -6.60 5.05 -7.39
N GLU A 78 -6.96 5.52 -8.59
CA GLU A 78 -7.32 4.69 -9.74
C GLU A 78 -6.14 3.80 -10.18
N GLY A 79 -6.41 2.50 -10.33
CA GLY A 79 -5.44 1.49 -10.73
C GLY A 79 -4.55 1.01 -9.58
N ALA A 80 -4.12 1.90 -8.69
CA ALA A 80 -3.29 1.52 -7.55
C ALA A 80 -4.05 0.68 -6.52
N MET A 81 -5.25 1.13 -6.11
CA MET A 81 -6.07 0.41 -5.14
C MET A 81 -6.63 -0.90 -5.73
N ASP A 82 -6.98 -0.89 -7.01
CA ASP A 82 -7.42 -2.09 -7.75
C ASP A 82 -6.33 -3.16 -7.75
N GLU A 83 -5.09 -2.76 -8.02
CA GLU A 83 -3.96 -3.66 -8.07
C GLU A 83 -3.61 -4.22 -6.69
N MET A 84 -3.73 -3.42 -5.64
CA MET A 84 -3.61 -3.88 -4.25
C MET A 84 -4.69 -4.92 -3.92
N ALA A 85 -5.94 -4.69 -4.34
CA ALA A 85 -7.02 -5.65 -4.15
C ALA A 85 -6.75 -6.97 -4.90
N ARG A 86 -6.27 -6.88 -6.15
CA ARG A 86 -6.00 -8.04 -7.00
C ARG A 86 -4.94 -8.99 -6.42
N VAL A 87 -3.82 -8.43 -5.94
CA VAL A 87 -2.69 -9.26 -5.47
C VAL A 87 -2.93 -9.86 -4.09
N VAL A 88 -3.88 -9.33 -3.32
CA VAL A 88 -4.23 -9.81 -1.98
C VAL A 88 -5.34 -10.87 -2.08
N LYS A 89 -5.22 -11.93 -1.28
CA LYS A 89 -6.22 -13.01 -1.19
C LYS A 89 -7.53 -12.47 -0.61
N SER A 90 -8.66 -13.06 -0.97
CA SER A 90 -9.92 -12.88 -0.22
C SER A 90 -9.70 -13.24 1.26
N GLY A 91 -10.24 -12.41 2.14
CA GLY A 91 -9.99 -12.42 3.58
C GLY A 91 -8.70 -11.72 4.03
N GLY A 92 -7.77 -11.43 3.11
CA GLY A 92 -6.52 -10.72 3.36
C GLY A 92 -6.69 -9.23 3.59
N LEU A 93 -5.63 -8.56 4.02
CA LEU A 93 -5.67 -7.15 4.45
C LEU A 93 -4.93 -6.21 3.51
N VAL A 94 -5.53 -5.07 3.22
CA VAL A 94 -4.90 -3.93 2.56
C VAL A 94 -4.80 -2.80 3.58
N CYS A 95 -3.59 -2.35 3.86
CA CYS A 95 -3.29 -1.31 4.84
C CYS A 95 -2.53 -0.17 4.17
N PHE A 96 -2.98 1.07 4.34
CA PHE A 96 -2.28 2.21 3.78
C PHE A 96 -2.54 3.51 4.52
N THR A 97 -1.62 4.47 4.33
CA THR A 97 -1.75 5.82 4.88
C THR A 97 -1.98 6.85 3.78
N ILE A 98 -2.89 7.79 4.00
CA ILE A 98 -3.12 8.95 3.13
C ILE A 98 -2.96 10.21 3.98
N ARG A 99 -2.19 11.20 3.52
CA ARG A 99 -2.08 12.48 4.25
C ARG A 99 -3.42 13.20 4.28
N GLU A 100 -3.74 13.84 5.40
CA GLU A 100 -5.02 14.55 5.56
C GLU A 100 -5.23 15.64 4.50
N ASP A 101 -4.18 16.37 4.15
CA ASP A 101 -4.20 17.44 3.15
C ASP A 101 -4.41 16.97 1.70
N MET A 102 -4.44 15.66 1.45
CA MET A 102 -4.70 15.07 0.14
C MET A 102 -5.94 14.20 0.11
N MET A 103 -6.40 13.73 1.27
CA MET A 103 -7.48 12.75 1.38
C MET A 103 -8.77 13.21 0.69
N PHE A 104 -9.06 14.51 0.77
CA PHE A 104 -10.30 15.13 0.27
C PHE A 104 -10.11 15.96 -1.00
N GLU A 105 -8.89 15.98 -1.55
CA GLU A 105 -8.59 16.71 -2.78
C GLU A 105 -9.12 15.92 -3.99
N PRO A 106 -10.11 16.45 -4.75
CA PRO A 106 -10.80 15.69 -5.80
C PRO A 106 -9.88 15.18 -6.91
N GLU A 107 -8.74 15.82 -7.15
CA GLU A 107 -7.79 15.41 -8.20
C GLU A 107 -7.18 14.02 -7.98
N TYR A 108 -7.13 13.55 -6.72
CA TYR A 108 -6.57 12.25 -6.36
C TYR A 108 -7.59 11.13 -6.31
N GLY A 109 -8.88 11.44 -6.07
CA GLY A 109 -10.00 10.50 -6.11
C GLY A 109 -9.95 9.39 -5.04
N TYR A 110 -9.22 9.58 -3.93
CA TYR A 110 -9.03 8.53 -2.92
C TYR A 110 -10.35 8.09 -2.27
N GLN A 111 -11.14 9.05 -1.80
CA GLN A 111 -12.41 8.74 -1.13
C GLN A 111 -13.37 8.02 -2.07
N ASP A 112 -13.59 8.57 -3.26
CA ASP A 112 -14.50 8.00 -4.26
C ASP A 112 -14.11 6.57 -4.64
N LYS A 113 -12.80 6.32 -4.83
CA LYS A 113 -12.33 4.97 -5.17
C LYS A 113 -12.47 3.98 -4.03
N MET A 114 -12.18 4.38 -2.79
CA MET A 114 -12.41 3.53 -1.62
C MET A 114 -13.90 3.20 -1.44
N ASP A 115 -14.78 4.18 -1.63
CA ASP A 115 -16.22 4.01 -1.55
C ASP A 115 -16.76 3.11 -2.68
N GLU A 116 -16.21 3.24 -3.90
CA GLU A 116 -16.47 2.35 -5.02
C GLU A 116 -16.10 0.90 -4.70
N LEU A 117 -14.87 0.64 -4.26
CA LEU A 117 -14.41 -0.71 -3.93
C LEU A 117 -15.23 -1.34 -2.79
N CYS A 118 -15.71 -0.54 -1.84
CA CYS A 118 -16.63 -1.00 -0.81
C CYS A 118 -18.03 -1.32 -1.38
N ARG A 119 -18.57 -0.45 -2.23
CA ARG A 119 -19.88 -0.63 -2.88
C ARG A 119 -19.91 -1.87 -3.78
N GLU A 120 -18.83 -2.12 -4.50
CA GLU A 120 -18.64 -3.29 -5.37
C GLU A 120 -18.33 -4.57 -4.60
N LYS A 121 -18.22 -4.49 -3.27
CA LYS A 121 -17.86 -5.61 -2.39
C LYS A 121 -16.51 -6.23 -2.76
N VAL A 122 -15.57 -5.40 -3.21
CA VAL A 122 -14.15 -5.79 -3.35
C VAL A 122 -13.44 -5.62 -2.02
N TRP A 123 -13.73 -4.52 -1.32
CA TRP A 123 -13.20 -4.23 0.01
C TRP A 123 -14.29 -4.09 1.06
N LYS A 124 -13.87 -4.29 2.31
CA LYS A 124 -14.64 -3.94 3.50
C LYS A 124 -13.74 -3.17 4.44
N LEU A 125 -14.17 -1.97 4.86
CA LEU A 125 -13.44 -1.21 5.87
C LEU A 125 -13.40 -2.00 7.19
N VAL A 126 -12.20 -2.24 7.70
CA VAL A 126 -11.96 -2.89 8.99
C VAL A 126 -11.66 -1.84 10.06
N SER A 127 -10.82 -0.86 9.75
CA SER A 127 -10.44 0.20 10.67
C SER A 127 -10.02 1.45 9.92
N GLN A 128 -10.31 2.60 10.53
CA GLN A 128 -9.79 3.90 10.13
C GLN A 128 -9.32 4.61 11.41
N SER A 129 -8.09 5.10 11.41
CA SER A 129 -7.60 6.00 12.46
C SER A 129 -6.91 7.22 11.86
N LYS A 130 -6.74 8.24 12.68
CA LYS A 130 -5.99 9.44 12.35
C LYS A 130 -4.75 9.46 13.23
N GLU A 131 -3.59 9.52 12.60
CA GLU A 131 -2.29 9.44 13.26
C GLU A 131 -1.47 10.69 12.95
N GLN A 132 -0.62 11.08 13.90
CA GLN A 132 0.29 12.19 13.68
C GLN A 132 1.34 11.79 12.63
N TYR A 133 1.52 12.63 11.61
CA TYR A 133 2.49 12.48 10.54
C TYR A 133 3.57 13.58 10.63
N ARG A 134 4.61 13.49 9.79
CA ARG A 134 5.75 14.40 9.83
C ARG A 134 5.32 15.87 9.66
N ASP A 135 6.04 16.79 10.30
CA ASP A 135 5.91 18.26 10.14
C ASP A 135 4.53 18.83 10.54
N ASN A 136 3.94 18.34 11.63
CA ASN A 136 2.62 18.76 12.16
C ASN A 136 1.42 18.50 11.24
N ASN A 137 1.59 17.66 10.21
CA ASN A 137 0.47 17.16 9.44
C ASN A 137 -0.02 15.84 10.04
N ASP A 138 -1.30 15.54 9.87
CA ASP A 138 -1.84 14.24 10.22
C ASP A 138 -1.99 13.36 8.96
N CYS A 139 -2.10 12.06 9.17
CA CYS A 139 -2.49 11.11 8.14
C CYS A 139 -3.64 10.22 8.61
N PHE A 140 -4.45 9.76 7.66
CA PHE A 140 -5.41 8.70 7.88
C PHE A 140 -4.74 7.36 7.61
N LEU A 141 -4.85 6.45 8.56
CA LEU A 141 -4.51 5.04 8.40
C LEU A 141 -5.79 4.26 8.11
N TYR A 142 -5.81 3.59 6.96
CA TYR A 142 -6.90 2.71 6.57
C TYR A 142 -6.47 1.26 6.59
N ILE A 143 -7.36 0.40 7.09
CA ILE A 143 -7.25 -1.05 6.99
C ILE A 143 -8.54 -1.56 6.35
N TYR A 144 -8.41 -2.17 5.18
CA TYR A 144 -9.47 -2.85 4.46
C TYR A 144 -9.22 -4.36 4.45
N GLN A 145 -10.28 -5.13 4.44
CA GLN A 145 -10.25 -6.56 4.12
C GLN A 145 -10.73 -6.75 2.67
N VAL A 146 -10.00 -7.55 1.90
CA VAL A 146 -10.45 -8.00 0.57
C VAL A 146 -11.54 -9.05 0.75
N LEU A 147 -12.65 -8.90 0.03
CA LEU A 147 -13.80 -9.80 0.07
C LEU A 147 -13.70 -10.91 -0.99
#